data_AF-A0A9E4ZZ70-F1
#
_entry.id   AF-A0A9E4ZZ70-F1
#
_cell.length_a   1.000
_cell.length_b   1.000
_cell.length_c   1.000
_cell.angle_alpha   90.00
_cell.angle_beta   90.00
_cell.angle_gamma   90.00
#
_symmetry.space_group_name_H-M   'P 1'
#
loop_
_entity.id
_entity.type
_entity.pdbx_description
1 polymer ?
#
loop_
_entity_poly.entity_id
_entity_poly.type
_entity_poly.pdbx_seq_one_letter_code
_entity_poly.pdbx_strand_id
1 'polypeptide(L)'
;MDKSHDYVLLASIFIIGLLIGLAINGGTSYFTDTLAVTDDINQTYTNAIDDAMIADDNEISSNLTPITENNSNLTWQGNGNDKRVLVVLWTTHKSSYPVGGNVTTYWGETWVTVVPEIKNFFKSHSISEQYIHLRVAQLLGLPPDSKDDYFVEVWVNPKDLFRPTPDNEINDTTAQLDFPSSVNPAYEKWFDENIISSYFPKEYPWTRLGYTYDWGNPNSHVGLSEFVIKNNSNIAVKSVQTTKEYLAS
;
A
#
# COMPACT_ATOMS: atom_id res chain seq x y z
N MET A 1 23.23 59.27 62.44
CA MET A 1 21.82 59.71 62.55
C MET A 1 21.00 58.54 62.00
N ASP A 2 20.62 57.62 62.89
CA ASP A 2 19.26 57.52 63.51
C ASP A 2 18.33 56.79 62.53
N LYS A 3 17.66 55.63 62.72
CA LYS A 3 17.30 54.69 63.81
C LYS A 3 16.82 53.38 63.12
N SER A 4 17.13 52.15 63.57
CA SER A 4 16.27 51.22 64.37
C SER A 4 14.75 51.29 64.08
N HIS A 5 13.90 50.26 64.04
CA HIS A 5 13.90 48.82 64.27
C HIS A 5 12.56 48.25 63.73
N ASP A 6 12.56 46.95 63.41
CA ASP A 6 11.50 45.92 63.44
C ASP A 6 10.03 46.24 63.80
N TYR A 7 9.07 45.60 63.10
CA TYR A 7 8.21 44.47 63.57
C TYR A 7 6.95 44.25 62.69
N VAL A 8 6.86 43.05 62.10
CA VAL A 8 5.72 42.10 62.01
C VAL A 8 4.27 42.62 61.77
N LEU A 9 3.59 42.12 60.71
CA LEU A 9 2.27 41.43 60.84
C LEU A 9 1.79 40.72 59.55
N LEU A 10 1.63 39.39 59.67
CA LEU A 10 0.56 38.48 59.19
C LEU A 10 -0.27 38.82 57.93
N ALA A 11 -0.23 37.93 56.93
CA ALA A 11 -1.44 37.27 56.39
C ALA A 11 -1.06 36.05 55.51
N SER A 12 -1.63 34.90 55.90
CA SER A 12 -1.45 33.55 55.38
C SER A 12 -2.18 33.33 54.03
N ILE A 13 -1.82 32.26 53.28
CA ILE A 13 -2.71 31.11 52.95
C ILE A 13 -2.06 30.13 51.94
N PHE A 14 -1.84 28.91 52.44
CA PHE A 14 -1.89 27.58 51.81
C PHE A 14 -1.07 27.25 50.53
N ILE A 15 -0.01 26.45 50.72
CA ILE A 15 0.43 25.44 49.73
C ILE A 15 0.39 24.07 50.41
N ILE A 16 -0.57 23.24 49.99
CA ILE A 16 -0.68 21.83 50.37
C ILE A 16 0.12 21.00 49.36
N GLY A 17 1.06 20.20 49.89
CA GLY A 17 1.12 18.77 49.60
C GLY A 17 1.78 18.32 48.29
N LEU A 18 3.08 18.06 48.40
CA LEU A 18 3.86 17.08 47.64
C LEU A 18 3.15 15.72 47.58
N LEU A 19 3.13 15.05 46.41
CA LEU A 19 3.16 13.59 46.33
C LEU A 19 3.80 13.12 45.01
N ILE A 20 4.93 12.45 45.18
CA ILE A 20 5.70 11.73 44.17
C ILE A 20 4.94 10.46 43.80
N GLY A 21 4.68 10.26 42.51
CA GLY A 21 4.18 9.00 41.95
C GLY A 21 5.05 8.58 40.78
N LEU A 22 5.94 7.60 41.02
CA LEU A 22 6.58 6.81 39.99
C LEU A 22 5.51 5.99 39.25
N ALA A 23 5.31 6.26 37.96
CA ALA A 23 4.60 5.36 37.06
C ALA A 23 5.57 4.91 35.98
N ILE A 24 6.11 3.70 36.16
CA ILE A 24 6.67 2.90 35.08
C ILE A 24 5.44 2.40 34.31
N ASN A 25 5.17 2.96 33.14
CA ASN A 25 4.24 2.36 32.20
C ASN A 25 4.93 2.29 30.86
N GLY A 26 5.09 1.05 30.37
CA GLY A 26 5.54 0.77 29.02
C GLY A 26 4.69 1.58 28.05
N GLY A 27 5.34 2.53 27.38
CA GLY A 27 4.76 3.27 26.27
C GLY A 27 4.52 2.28 25.14
N THR A 28 3.34 1.69 25.12
CA THR A 28 2.73 1.30 23.86
C THR A 28 2.51 2.61 23.12
N SER A 29 3.35 2.88 22.14
CA SER A 29 3.13 3.93 21.15
C SER A 29 1.87 3.56 20.39
N TYR A 30 0.72 4.03 20.85
CA TYR A 30 -0.47 4.10 20.02
C TYR A 30 -0.13 5.08 18.90
N PHE A 31 0.36 4.56 17.78
CA PHE A 31 0.37 5.30 16.53
C PHE A 31 -1.10 5.53 16.18
N THR A 32 -1.66 6.64 16.65
CA THR A 32 -2.77 7.27 15.95
C THR A 32 -2.17 7.72 14.63
N ASP A 33 -2.23 6.84 13.63
CA ASP A 33 -2.04 7.17 12.23
C ASP A 33 -3.12 8.19 11.91
N THR A 34 -2.82 9.43 12.27
CA THR A 34 -3.72 10.56 12.13
C THR A 34 -3.65 10.80 10.66
N LEU A 35 -4.59 10.20 9.92
CA LEU A 35 -4.86 10.51 8.52
C LEU A 35 -4.62 12.00 8.39
N ALA A 36 -3.54 12.38 7.72
CA ALA A 36 -3.33 13.76 7.33
C ALA A 36 -4.36 14.02 6.25
N VAL A 37 -5.62 14.14 6.66
CA VAL A 37 -6.68 14.74 5.88
C VAL A 37 -6.30 16.21 5.83
N THR A 38 -5.33 16.54 4.98
CA THR A 38 -5.16 17.91 4.52
C THR A 38 -6.47 18.32 3.86
N ASP A 39 -6.85 19.59 4.02
CA ASP A 39 -8.16 20.15 3.64
C ASP A 39 -8.53 20.03 2.13
N ASP A 40 -7.74 19.32 1.32
CA ASP A 40 -8.14 18.85 -0.02
C ASP A 40 -7.50 17.48 -0.36
N ILE A 41 -8.27 16.41 -0.23
CA ILE A 41 -7.84 15.04 -0.53
C ILE A 41 -7.49 14.82 -2.01
N ASN A 42 -8.14 15.57 -2.91
CA ASN A 42 -7.85 15.49 -4.33
C ASN A 42 -6.51 16.16 -4.64
N GLN A 43 -6.17 17.22 -3.91
CA GLN A 43 -4.84 17.84 -4.01
C GLN A 43 -3.74 16.90 -3.51
N THR A 44 -3.96 16.18 -2.39
CA THR A 44 -3.01 15.16 -1.92
C THR A 44 -2.78 14.08 -2.96
N TYR A 45 -3.85 13.58 -3.58
CA TYR A 45 -3.74 12.60 -4.65
C TYR A 45 -3.00 13.15 -5.87
N THR A 46 -3.33 14.37 -6.30
CA THR A 46 -2.66 15.03 -7.44
C THR A 46 -1.17 15.25 -7.15
N ASN A 47 -0.81 15.63 -5.93
CA ASN A 47 0.58 15.79 -5.51
C ASN A 47 1.34 14.45 -5.54
N ALA A 48 0.70 13.36 -5.12
CA ALA A 48 1.30 12.03 -5.21
C ALA A 48 1.60 11.63 -6.66
N ILE A 49 0.74 12.04 -7.60
CA ILE A 49 1.00 11.81 -9.04
C ILE A 49 2.19 12.64 -9.48
N ASP A 50 2.22 13.93 -9.13
CA ASP A 50 3.32 14.83 -9.50
C ASP A 50 4.67 14.38 -8.95
N ASP A 51 4.68 13.83 -7.74
CA ASP A 51 5.86 13.23 -7.10
C ASP A 51 6.30 11.97 -7.85
N ALA A 52 5.39 11.00 -8.06
CA ALA A 52 5.68 9.74 -8.73
C ALA A 52 6.15 9.88 -10.20
N MET A 53 5.97 11.05 -10.83
CA MET A 53 6.49 11.34 -12.18
C MET A 53 8.01 11.26 -12.27
N ILE A 54 8.73 11.38 -11.15
CA ILE A 54 10.18 11.20 -11.08
C ILE A 54 10.45 10.05 -10.11
N ALA A 55 11.12 8.99 -10.57
CA ALA A 55 11.52 7.88 -9.72
C ALA A 55 12.96 8.14 -9.27
N ASP A 56 13.16 8.37 -7.98
CA ASP A 56 14.47 8.75 -7.43
C ASP A 56 15.16 7.59 -6.69
N ASP A 57 16.50 7.61 -6.65
CA ASP A 57 17.32 6.56 -6.01
C ASP A 57 16.97 6.35 -4.51
N ASN A 58 16.57 7.41 -3.81
CA ASN A 58 16.19 7.36 -2.39
C ASN A 58 14.80 6.75 -2.14
N GLU A 59 14.02 6.54 -3.20
CA GLU A 59 12.67 5.94 -3.15
C GLU A 59 12.69 4.43 -3.43
N ILE A 60 13.85 3.90 -3.85
CA ILE A 60 14.04 2.48 -4.11
C ILE A 60 13.85 1.69 -2.80
N SER A 61 12.85 0.82 -2.80
CA SER A 61 12.60 -0.10 -1.71
C SER A 61 13.47 -1.35 -1.86
N SER A 62 14.13 -1.77 -0.77
CA SER A 62 14.84 -3.06 -0.69
C SER A 62 13.95 -4.20 -0.17
N ASN A 63 12.65 -3.95 -0.01
CA ASN A 63 11.71 -4.85 0.67
C ASN A 63 10.55 -5.28 -0.24
N LEU A 64 10.72 -5.25 -1.57
CA LEU A 64 9.71 -5.80 -2.45
C LEU A 64 9.57 -7.30 -2.20
N THR A 65 8.34 -7.80 -2.22
CA THR A 65 8.07 -9.23 -2.07
C THR A 65 8.38 -9.94 -3.38
N PRO A 66 9.35 -10.87 -3.40
CA PRO A 66 9.68 -11.61 -4.60
C PRO A 66 8.73 -12.80 -4.77
N ILE A 67 8.18 -12.98 -5.97
CA ILE A 67 7.41 -14.18 -6.33
C ILE A 67 8.39 -15.29 -6.68
N THR A 68 8.83 -16.00 -5.65
CA THR A 68 9.67 -17.19 -5.75
C THR A 68 9.12 -18.31 -4.89
N GLU A 69 9.41 -19.55 -5.23
CA GLU A 69 8.91 -20.71 -4.46
C GLU A 69 9.53 -20.82 -3.06
N ASN A 70 10.70 -20.22 -2.86
CA ASN A 70 11.38 -20.19 -1.56
C ASN A 70 10.77 -19.12 -0.62
N ASN A 71 9.93 -18.23 -1.14
CA ASN A 71 9.24 -17.26 -0.32
C ASN A 71 8.06 -17.92 0.42
N SER A 72 8.31 -18.33 1.66
CA SER A 72 7.34 -19.02 2.51
C SER A 72 6.13 -18.19 2.91
N ASN A 73 6.14 -16.87 2.66
CA ASN A 73 5.00 -16.01 2.95
C ASN A 73 3.93 -16.09 1.86
N LEU A 74 4.28 -16.58 0.66
CA LEU A 74 3.35 -16.66 -0.46
C LEU A 74 2.52 -17.95 -0.40
N THR A 75 1.27 -17.82 -0.83
CA THR A 75 0.38 -18.98 -0.97
C THR A 75 0.44 -19.51 -2.40
N TRP A 76 0.72 -20.80 -2.54
CA TRP A 76 0.85 -21.50 -3.82
C TRP A 76 -0.15 -22.65 -3.93
N GLN A 77 -0.52 -23.00 -5.17
CA GLN A 77 -1.21 -24.25 -5.48
C GLN A 77 -0.66 -24.87 -6.78
N GLY A 78 -1.00 -26.15 -7.01
CA GLY A 78 -0.57 -26.88 -8.19
C GLY A 78 0.90 -27.29 -8.15
N ASN A 79 1.36 -27.97 -9.20
CA ASN A 79 2.72 -28.52 -9.32
C ASN A 79 3.26 -28.28 -10.73
N GLY A 80 4.59 -28.23 -10.88
CA GLY A 80 5.24 -28.08 -12.18
C GLY A 80 4.69 -26.90 -12.98
N ASN A 81 4.29 -27.14 -14.23
CA ASN A 81 3.79 -26.11 -15.14
C ASN A 81 2.40 -25.56 -14.77
N ASP A 82 1.65 -26.28 -13.93
CA ASP A 82 0.31 -25.87 -13.45
C ASP A 82 0.39 -25.08 -12.13
N LYS A 83 1.60 -24.77 -11.67
CA LYS A 83 1.82 -24.01 -10.44
C LYS A 83 1.27 -22.59 -10.58
N ARG A 84 0.56 -22.15 -9.54
CA ARG A 84 -0.08 -20.84 -9.47
C ARG A 84 0.19 -20.20 -8.11
N VAL A 85 0.47 -18.90 -8.12
CA VAL A 85 0.58 -18.06 -6.92
C VAL A 85 -0.76 -17.37 -6.67
N LEU A 86 -1.07 -17.12 -5.40
CA LEU A 86 -2.26 -16.37 -5.01
C LEU A 86 -1.98 -14.86 -5.01
N VAL A 87 -2.77 -14.13 -5.79
CA VAL A 87 -2.77 -12.67 -5.83
C VAL A 87 -4.17 -12.13 -5.57
N VAL A 88 -4.28 -10.83 -5.32
CA VAL A 88 -5.53 -10.15 -5.05
C VAL A 88 -5.61 -8.83 -5.81
N LEU A 89 -6.80 -8.55 -6.36
CA LEU A 89 -7.19 -7.26 -6.92
C LEU A 89 -8.34 -6.66 -6.11
N TRP A 90 -8.51 -5.35 -6.19
CA TRP A 90 -9.65 -4.61 -5.66
C TRP A 90 -10.50 -4.10 -6.84
N THR A 91 -11.83 -4.27 -6.78
CA THR A 91 -12.70 -3.97 -7.93
C THR A 91 -14.15 -3.70 -7.56
N THR A 92 -14.86 -2.97 -8.41
CA THR A 92 -16.34 -2.90 -8.47
C THR A 92 -16.97 -4.10 -9.18
N HIS A 93 -16.23 -4.78 -10.05
CA HIS A 93 -16.77 -5.75 -11.02
C HIS A 93 -16.82 -7.19 -10.50
N LYS A 94 -17.32 -7.40 -9.27
CA LYS A 94 -17.38 -8.74 -8.66
C LYS A 94 -18.06 -9.82 -9.53
N SER A 95 -19.03 -9.46 -10.35
CA SER A 95 -19.77 -10.40 -11.23
C SER A 95 -18.89 -10.99 -12.33
N SER A 96 -17.78 -10.32 -12.69
CA SER A 96 -16.81 -10.81 -13.66
C SER A 96 -15.92 -11.93 -13.10
N TYR A 97 -16.00 -12.21 -11.79
CA TYR A 97 -15.16 -13.17 -11.08
C TYR A 97 -15.99 -14.26 -10.39
N PRO A 98 -16.54 -15.23 -11.13
CA PRO A 98 -17.30 -16.33 -10.53
C PRO A 98 -16.37 -17.24 -9.69
N VAL A 99 -16.61 -17.32 -8.38
CA VAL A 99 -15.82 -18.14 -7.44
C VAL A 99 -15.77 -19.60 -7.89
N GLY A 100 -14.57 -20.18 -7.89
CA GLY A 100 -14.29 -21.54 -8.37
C GLY A 100 -14.22 -21.67 -9.90
N GLY A 101 -14.53 -20.60 -10.64
CA GLY A 101 -14.46 -20.54 -12.09
C GLY A 101 -13.09 -20.12 -12.62
N ASN A 102 -12.89 -20.33 -13.92
CA ASN A 102 -11.77 -19.78 -14.67
C ASN A 102 -12.22 -18.56 -15.46
N VAL A 103 -11.37 -17.55 -15.48
CA VAL A 103 -11.59 -16.27 -16.13
C VAL A 103 -10.42 -16.00 -17.06
N THR A 104 -10.69 -15.41 -18.22
CA THR A 104 -9.65 -14.88 -19.11
C THR A 104 -9.67 -13.37 -19.01
N THR A 105 -8.52 -12.73 -18.78
CA THR A 105 -8.37 -11.28 -18.65
C THR A 105 -8.43 -10.57 -20.02
N TYR A 106 -9.51 -10.77 -20.78
CA TYR A 106 -9.65 -10.23 -22.16
C TYR A 106 -9.90 -8.72 -22.19
N TRP A 107 -10.29 -8.13 -21.06
CA TRP A 107 -10.50 -6.68 -20.91
C TRP A 107 -9.21 -5.89 -20.80
N GLY A 108 -8.06 -6.58 -20.68
CA GLY A 108 -6.76 -5.95 -20.55
C GLY A 108 -5.99 -6.48 -19.36
N GLU A 109 -4.93 -5.76 -19.03
CA GLU A 109 -4.11 -6.03 -17.87
C GLU A 109 -4.87 -5.84 -16.57
N THR A 110 -4.44 -6.52 -15.52
CA THR A 110 -5.08 -6.44 -14.19
C THR A 110 -4.01 -6.26 -13.13
N TRP A 111 -4.05 -5.10 -12.48
CA TRP A 111 -3.16 -4.75 -11.37
C TRP A 111 -3.52 -5.55 -10.13
N VAL A 112 -2.51 -6.11 -9.46
CA VAL A 112 -2.66 -6.98 -8.30
C VAL A 112 -1.53 -6.76 -7.31
N THR A 113 -1.80 -7.13 -6.05
CA THR A 113 -0.76 -7.38 -5.04
C THR A 113 -0.79 -8.85 -4.64
N VAL A 114 0.26 -9.33 -3.97
CA VAL A 114 0.38 -10.71 -3.53
C VAL A 114 -0.32 -10.94 -2.19
N VAL A 115 -0.97 -12.09 -2.03
CA VAL A 115 -1.53 -12.49 -0.73
C VAL A 115 -0.39 -13.07 0.12
N PRO A 116 -0.21 -12.64 1.40
CA PRO A 116 -1.17 -11.92 2.25
C PRO A 116 -0.87 -10.43 2.52
N GLU A 117 -0.11 -9.71 1.69
CA GLU A 117 0.42 -8.38 2.05
C GLU A 117 -0.62 -7.40 2.58
N ILE A 118 -1.70 -7.16 1.82
CA ILE A 118 -2.74 -6.21 2.25
C ILE A 118 -3.42 -6.64 3.56
N LYS A 119 -3.62 -7.96 3.77
CA LYS A 119 -4.17 -8.48 5.03
C LYS A 119 -3.21 -8.23 6.19
N ASN A 120 -1.92 -8.45 5.98
CA ASN A 120 -0.90 -8.19 6.98
C ASN A 120 -0.82 -6.71 7.33
N PHE A 121 -0.93 -5.82 6.33
CA PHE A 121 -0.95 -4.38 6.55
C PHE A 121 -2.09 -3.96 7.48
N PHE A 122 -3.33 -4.36 7.19
CA PHE A 122 -4.48 -3.99 8.02
C PHE A 122 -4.57 -4.75 9.35
N LYS A 123 -3.84 -5.86 9.51
CA LYS A 123 -3.65 -6.52 10.82
C LYS A 123 -2.70 -5.76 11.74
N SER A 124 -1.70 -5.07 11.19
CA SER A 124 -0.75 -4.27 11.97
C SER A 124 -1.16 -2.80 12.12
N HIS A 125 -2.11 -2.32 11.30
CA HIS A 125 -2.62 -0.95 11.32
C HIS A 125 -4.12 -0.94 11.56
N SER A 126 -4.54 -0.69 12.80
CA SER A 126 -5.95 -0.57 13.16
C SER A 126 -6.54 0.71 12.60
N ILE A 127 -7.43 0.59 11.63
CA ILE A 127 -8.14 1.70 10.98
C ILE A 127 -9.61 1.65 11.37
N SER A 128 -10.18 2.79 11.75
CA SER A 128 -11.62 2.90 12.01
C SER A 128 -12.42 2.52 10.76
N GLU A 129 -13.51 1.76 10.94
CA GLU A 129 -14.33 1.24 9.84
C GLU A 129 -14.75 2.33 8.83
N GLN A 130 -15.09 3.52 9.31
CA GLN A 130 -15.48 4.66 8.47
C GLN A 130 -14.39 5.16 7.50
N TYR A 131 -13.12 4.82 7.75
CA TYR A 131 -11.97 5.23 6.93
C TYR A 131 -11.34 4.06 6.16
N ILE A 132 -11.83 2.82 6.35
CA ILE A 132 -11.19 1.62 5.77
C ILE A 132 -11.09 1.70 4.25
N HIS A 133 -12.18 2.11 3.60
CA HIS A 133 -12.25 2.21 2.14
C HIS A 133 -11.24 3.24 1.62
N LEU A 134 -11.20 4.42 2.24
CA LEU A 134 -10.24 5.46 1.86
C LEU A 134 -8.81 4.99 2.08
N ARG A 135 -8.53 4.31 3.20
CA ARG A 135 -7.19 3.82 3.50
C ARG A 135 -6.72 2.74 2.52
N VAL A 136 -7.64 1.90 2.03
CA VAL A 136 -7.35 0.93 0.96
C VAL A 136 -6.98 1.66 -0.33
N ALA A 137 -7.77 2.65 -0.74
CA ALA A 137 -7.46 3.46 -1.92
C ALA A 137 -6.09 4.15 -1.79
N GLN A 138 -5.81 4.72 -0.62
CA GLN A 138 -4.50 5.29 -0.27
C GLN A 138 -3.36 4.30 -0.46
N LEU A 139 -3.45 3.15 0.20
CA LEU A 139 -2.40 2.14 0.20
C LEU A 139 -2.12 1.59 -1.20
N LEU A 140 -3.17 1.45 -2.02
CA LEU A 140 -3.08 0.89 -3.37
C LEU A 140 -2.78 1.95 -4.45
N GLY A 141 -2.56 3.22 -4.09
CA GLY A 141 -2.29 4.28 -5.07
C GLY A 141 -3.51 4.66 -5.93
N LEU A 142 -4.73 4.35 -5.46
CA LEU A 142 -5.96 4.59 -6.21
C LEU A 142 -6.60 5.95 -5.86
N PRO A 143 -7.43 6.51 -6.76
CA PRO A 143 -8.11 7.77 -6.52
C PRO A 143 -8.95 7.78 -5.23
N PRO A 144 -9.05 8.92 -4.53
CA PRO A 144 -9.79 9.03 -3.27
C PRO A 144 -11.28 8.71 -3.41
N ASP A 145 -11.83 8.89 -4.61
CA ASP A 145 -13.22 8.63 -4.93
C ASP A 145 -13.43 7.27 -5.62
N SER A 146 -12.44 6.36 -5.56
CA SER A 146 -12.60 4.98 -6.03
C SER A 146 -13.91 4.38 -5.55
N LYS A 147 -14.53 3.56 -6.41
CA LYS A 147 -15.80 2.88 -6.10
C LYS A 147 -15.60 1.40 -5.82
N ASP A 148 -14.36 0.92 -5.94
CA ASP A 148 -14.03 -0.48 -5.72
C ASP A 148 -14.39 -0.87 -4.29
N ASP A 149 -15.01 -2.04 -4.11
CA ASP A 149 -15.43 -2.47 -2.77
C ASP A 149 -15.37 -3.99 -2.59
N TYR A 150 -14.73 -4.67 -3.53
CA TYR A 150 -14.54 -6.12 -3.49
C TYR A 150 -13.09 -6.49 -3.69
N PHE A 151 -12.56 -7.29 -2.78
CA PHE A 151 -11.32 -8.01 -3.01
C PHE A 151 -11.61 -9.34 -3.67
N VAL A 152 -10.87 -9.63 -4.74
CA VAL A 152 -10.94 -10.89 -5.46
C VAL A 152 -9.58 -11.56 -5.38
N GLU A 153 -9.51 -12.69 -4.67
CA GLU A 153 -8.32 -13.53 -4.67
C GLU A 153 -8.35 -14.45 -5.90
N VAL A 154 -7.29 -14.45 -6.69
CA VAL A 154 -7.17 -15.24 -7.92
C VAL A 154 -5.85 -15.99 -7.97
N TRP A 155 -5.89 -17.20 -8.52
CA TRP A 155 -4.72 -18.03 -8.76
C TRP A 155 -4.17 -17.81 -10.16
N VAL A 156 -2.93 -17.34 -10.24
CA VAL A 156 -2.28 -16.93 -11.50
C VAL A 156 -1.00 -17.71 -11.71
N ASN A 157 -0.73 -18.13 -12.94
CA ASN A 157 0.56 -18.72 -13.27
C ASN A 157 1.63 -17.60 -13.22
N PRO A 158 2.76 -17.76 -12.51
CA PRO A 158 3.79 -16.71 -12.43
C PRO A 158 4.28 -16.20 -13.78
N LYS A 159 4.27 -17.04 -14.83
CA LYS A 159 4.66 -16.62 -16.20
C LYS A 159 3.73 -15.56 -16.80
N ASP A 160 2.50 -15.48 -16.29
CA ASP A 160 1.45 -14.56 -16.73
C ASP A 160 1.48 -13.26 -15.91
N LEU A 161 2.40 -13.15 -14.95
CA LEU A 161 2.69 -11.93 -14.19
C LEU A 161 3.93 -11.24 -14.73
N PHE A 162 4.02 -9.95 -14.47
CA PHE A 162 5.26 -9.18 -14.51
C PHE A 162 5.22 -8.12 -13.41
N ARG A 163 6.39 -7.65 -12.99
CA ARG A 163 6.50 -6.49 -12.10
C ARG A 163 6.61 -5.23 -12.98
N PRO A 164 5.81 -4.17 -12.73
CA PRO A 164 5.81 -2.97 -13.56
C PRO A 164 6.99 -2.03 -13.19
N THR A 165 8.20 -2.53 -13.42
CA THR A 165 9.51 -1.90 -13.17
C THR A 165 10.37 -1.96 -14.44
N PRO A 166 11.45 -1.17 -14.58
CA PRO A 166 12.33 -1.25 -15.75
C PRO A 166 12.83 -2.68 -16.02
N ASP A 167 13.29 -3.39 -14.99
CA ASP A 167 13.44 -4.85 -15.01
C ASP A 167 12.14 -5.50 -14.57
N ASN A 168 11.46 -6.25 -15.46
CA ASN A 168 10.10 -6.72 -15.23
C ASN A 168 9.99 -8.12 -14.63
N GLU A 169 11.11 -8.65 -14.15
CA GLU A 169 11.13 -9.89 -13.39
C GLU A 169 10.35 -9.78 -12.07
N ILE A 170 9.73 -10.87 -11.65
CA ILE A 170 8.87 -10.92 -10.45
C ILE A 170 9.60 -11.40 -9.20
N ASN A 171 10.85 -11.84 -9.35
CA ASN A 171 11.68 -12.52 -8.35
C ASN A 171 12.57 -11.56 -7.55
N ASP A 172 12.63 -10.28 -7.94
CA ASP A 172 13.48 -9.28 -7.29
C ASP A 172 12.83 -8.67 -6.05
N THR A 173 13.71 -8.26 -5.13
CA THR A 173 13.36 -7.55 -3.88
C THR A 173 13.59 -6.04 -3.96
N THR A 174 14.15 -5.56 -5.08
CA THR A 174 14.43 -4.14 -5.34
C THR A 174 14.23 -3.86 -6.82
N ALA A 175 13.77 -2.65 -7.15
CA ALA A 175 13.74 -2.19 -8.53
C ALA A 175 15.07 -1.51 -8.91
N GLN A 176 15.31 -1.42 -10.21
CA GLN A 176 16.35 -0.58 -10.82
C GLN A 176 15.67 0.62 -11.50
N LEU A 177 16.39 1.74 -11.66
CA LEU A 177 15.86 2.91 -12.37
C LEU A 177 15.96 2.77 -13.89
N ASP A 178 17.00 2.10 -14.37
CA ASP A 178 17.27 1.95 -15.79
C ASP A 178 16.82 0.59 -16.32
N PHE A 179 16.44 0.55 -17.59
CA PHE A 179 16.18 -0.72 -18.27
C PHE A 179 17.46 -1.56 -18.35
N PRO A 180 17.39 -2.88 -18.09
CA PRO A 180 18.49 -3.76 -18.39
C PRO A 180 18.74 -3.79 -19.90
N SER A 181 20.00 -4.01 -20.31
CA SER A 181 20.36 -4.11 -21.74
C SER A 181 19.62 -5.22 -22.52
N SER A 182 18.99 -6.15 -21.79
CA SER A 182 18.21 -7.28 -22.30
C SER A 182 16.70 -7.02 -22.30
N VAL A 183 16.23 -5.81 -22.00
CA VAL A 183 14.80 -5.48 -21.95
C VAL A 183 14.11 -5.87 -23.27
N ASN A 184 12.90 -6.40 -23.17
CA ASN A 184 12.07 -6.69 -24.33
C ASN A 184 11.52 -5.36 -24.90
N PRO A 185 11.74 -5.03 -26.20
CA PRO A 185 11.25 -3.79 -26.78
C PRO A 185 9.73 -3.59 -26.72
N ALA A 186 8.96 -4.68 -26.70
CA ALA A 186 7.51 -4.60 -26.53
C ALA A 186 7.12 -4.22 -25.09
N TYR A 187 7.93 -4.65 -24.11
CA TYR A 187 7.73 -4.26 -22.71
C TYR A 187 8.16 -2.81 -22.48
N GLU A 188 9.30 -2.39 -23.04
CA GLU A 188 9.74 -0.99 -22.98
C GLU A 188 8.66 -0.06 -23.57
N LYS A 189 8.08 -0.41 -24.72
CA LYS A 189 6.95 0.32 -25.30
C LYS A 189 5.73 0.36 -24.37
N TRP A 190 5.37 -0.77 -23.76
CA TRP A 190 4.27 -0.83 -22.79
C TRP A 190 4.54 0.08 -21.60
N PHE A 191 5.77 0.08 -21.08
CA PHE A 191 6.18 0.86 -19.93
C PHE A 191 6.07 2.36 -20.24
N ASP A 192 6.57 2.81 -21.40
CA ASP A 192 6.44 4.19 -21.86
C ASP A 192 4.98 4.62 -22.08
N GLU A 193 4.15 3.73 -22.63
CA GLU A 193 2.71 3.96 -22.79
C GLU A 193 2.02 4.08 -21.42
N ASN A 194 2.43 3.27 -20.44
CA ASN A 194 1.91 3.32 -19.08
C ASN A 194 2.32 4.62 -18.37
N ILE A 195 3.55 5.13 -18.58
CA ILE A 195 3.97 6.47 -18.12
C ILE A 195 2.97 7.53 -18.61
N ILE A 196 2.67 7.50 -19.91
CA ILE A 196 1.78 8.50 -20.52
C ILE A 196 0.38 8.40 -19.90
N SER A 197 -0.20 7.20 -19.82
CA SER A 197 -1.55 7.02 -19.29
C SER A 197 -1.66 7.32 -17.79
N SER A 198 -0.62 7.05 -17.00
CA SER A 198 -0.64 7.31 -15.57
C SER A 198 -0.53 8.81 -15.26
N TYR A 199 0.36 9.53 -15.94
CA TYR A 199 0.68 10.91 -15.56
C TYR A 199 -0.02 11.98 -16.42
N PHE A 200 -0.59 11.61 -17.56
CA PHE A 200 -1.26 12.54 -18.47
C PHE A 200 -2.61 11.95 -18.91
N PRO A 201 -3.73 12.28 -18.22
CA PRO A 201 -4.03 13.57 -17.57
C PRO A 201 -3.90 13.63 -16.04
N LYS A 202 -3.05 12.79 -15.42
CA LYS A 202 -2.91 12.57 -13.96
C LYS A 202 -3.96 11.59 -13.40
N GLU A 203 -3.84 10.34 -13.82
CA GLU A 203 -4.73 9.25 -13.42
C GLU A 203 -4.19 8.49 -12.21
N TYR A 204 -2.89 8.17 -12.16
CA TYR A 204 -2.31 7.31 -11.11
C TYR A 204 -0.87 7.71 -10.71
N PRO A 205 -0.53 7.65 -9.40
CA PRO A 205 0.83 7.83 -8.89
C PRO A 205 1.63 6.52 -9.06
N TRP A 206 1.79 6.05 -10.30
CA TRP A 206 2.55 4.83 -10.57
C TRP A 206 4.03 5.07 -10.29
N THR A 207 4.64 4.27 -9.41
CA THR A 207 6.00 4.52 -8.91
C THR A 207 7.09 4.13 -9.90
N ARG A 208 6.81 3.13 -10.76
CA ARG A 208 7.81 2.40 -11.55
C ARG A 208 8.85 1.64 -10.72
N LEU A 209 8.66 1.58 -9.40
CA LEU A 209 9.58 0.97 -8.43
C LEU A 209 9.04 -0.34 -7.83
N GLY A 210 7.97 -0.88 -8.42
CA GLY A 210 7.47 -2.22 -8.11
C GLY A 210 6.62 -2.30 -6.85
N TYR A 211 6.21 -1.15 -6.31
CA TYR A 211 5.27 -1.01 -5.20
C TYR A 211 4.21 0.06 -5.49
N THR A 212 3.04 -0.05 -4.86
CA THR A 212 1.97 0.95 -4.94
C THR A 212 2.35 2.22 -4.18
N TYR A 213 2.08 3.40 -4.73
CA TYR A 213 2.32 4.65 -4.01
C TYR A 213 1.26 4.85 -2.91
N ASP A 214 1.67 4.77 -1.64
CA ASP A 214 0.81 5.01 -0.49
C ASP A 214 0.68 6.50 -0.17
N TRP A 215 -0.26 7.17 -0.83
CA TRP A 215 -0.49 8.61 -0.64
C TRP A 215 -1.18 8.98 0.69
N GLY A 216 -1.51 7.98 1.52
CA GLY A 216 -2.08 8.18 2.85
C GLY A 216 -1.07 8.19 3.99
N ASN A 217 0.18 7.79 3.74
CA ASN A 217 1.21 7.67 4.76
C ASN A 217 2.17 8.87 4.73
N PRO A 218 2.20 9.72 5.78
CA PRO A 218 3.02 10.93 5.80
C PRO A 218 4.51 10.66 5.97
N ASN A 219 4.92 9.44 6.33
CA ASN A 219 6.31 9.11 6.63
C ASN A 219 7.02 8.35 5.50
N SER A 220 6.25 7.72 4.61
CA SER A 220 6.75 6.88 3.52
C SER A 220 5.65 6.66 2.49
N HIS A 221 5.93 6.90 1.22
CA HIS A 221 5.02 6.56 0.12
C HIS A 221 5.12 5.09 -0.32
N VAL A 222 5.98 4.28 0.31
CA VAL A 222 6.10 2.85 -0.02
C VAL A 222 4.88 2.07 0.48
N GLY A 223 4.04 1.63 -0.46
CA GLY A 223 2.90 0.74 -0.22
C GLY A 223 3.23 -0.74 -0.38
N LEU A 224 2.36 -1.47 -1.08
CA LEU A 224 2.44 -2.92 -1.26
C LEU A 224 3.21 -3.28 -2.53
N SER A 225 3.82 -4.47 -2.57
CA SER A 225 4.42 -4.98 -3.80
C SER A 225 3.36 -5.11 -4.89
N GLU A 226 3.68 -4.54 -6.05
CA GLU A 226 2.75 -4.39 -7.16
C GLU A 226 3.15 -5.28 -8.34
N PHE A 227 2.15 -5.89 -8.97
CA PHE A 227 2.30 -6.75 -10.13
C PHE A 227 1.15 -6.55 -11.10
N VAL A 228 1.37 -6.96 -12.35
CA VAL A 228 0.35 -6.91 -13.39
C VAL A 228 0.15 -8.30 -13.98
N ILE A 229 -1.10 -8.74 -14.04
CA ILE A 229 -1.51 -9.92 -14.82
C ILE A 229 -1.62 -9.48 -16.27
N LYS A 230 -0.91 -10.18 -17.17
CA LYS A 230 -0.91 -9.91 -18.61
C LYS A 230 -2.33 -10.06 -19.18
N ASN A 231 -2.65 -9.26 -20.20
CA ASN A 231 -3.88 -9.43 -20.98
C ASN A 231 -3.98 -10.87 -21.54
N ASN A 232 -5.20 -11.39 -21.65
CA ASN A 232 -5.51 -12.73 -22.15
C ASN A 232 -4.92 -13.89 -21.32
N SER A 233 -4.66 -13.67 -20.03
CA SER A 233 -4.19 -14.70 -19.10
C SER A 233 -5.36 -15.49 -18.50
N ASN A 234 -5.14 -16.77 -18.21
CA ASN A 234 -6.14 -17.63 -17.59
C ASN A 234 -5.96 -17.68 -16.06
N ILE A 235 -6.89 -17.11 -15.33
CA ILE A 235 -6.87 -17.03 -13.86
C ILE A 235 -8.00 -17.89 -13.27
N ALA A 236 -7.78 -18.48 -12.10
CA ALA A 236 -8.82 -19.21 -11.39
C ALA A 236 -9.27 -18.41 -10.16
N VAL A 237 -10.56 -18.15 -10.02
CA VAL A 237 -11.09 -17.30 -8.94
C VAL A 237 -11.20 -18.12 -7.66
N LYS A 238 -10.47 -17.72 -6.62
CA LYS A 238 -10.49 -18.39 -5.31
C LYS A 238 -11.60 -17.85 -4.42
N SER A 239 -11.70 -16.53 -4.30
CA SER A 239 -12.71 -15.91 -3.44
C SER A 239 -13.05 -14.49 -3.91
N VAL A 240 -14.24 -14.04 -3.56
CA VAL A 240 -14.73 -12.68 -3.75
C VAL A 240 -15.36 -12.27 -2.43
N GLN A 241 -14.90 -11.17 -1.84
CA GLN A 241 -15.35 -10.69 -0.54
C GLN A 241 -15.49 -9.18 -0.58
N THR A 242 -16.43 -8.61 0.20
CA THR A 242 -16.44 -7.15 0.40
C THR A 242 -15.13 -6.70 1.05
N THR A 243 -14.74 -5.44 0.86
CA THR A 243 -13.57 -4.85 1.52
C THR A 243 -13.57 -5.14 3.02
N LYS A 244 -14.71 -4.95 3.68
CA LYS A 244 -14.88 -5.16 5.12
C LYS A 244 -14.67 -6.62 5.53
N GLU A 245 -15.30 -7.57 4.84
CA GLU A 245 -15.17 -8.99 5.15
C GLU A 245 -13.73 -9.48 4.96
N TYR A 246 -13.10 -9.06 3.86
CA TYR A 246 -11.76 -9.49 3.50
C TYR A 246 -10.71 -9.07 4.53
N LEU A 247 -10.78 -7.82 4.98
CA LEU A 247 -9.82 -7.24 5.94
C LEU A 247 -10.11 -7.65 7.40
N ALA A 248 -11.28 -8.21 7.69
CA ALA A 248 -11.60 -8.77 9.00
C ALA A 248 -11.07 -10.21 9.22
N SER A 249 -10.50 -10.85 8.18
CA SER A 249 -10.00 -12.24 8.17
C SER A 249 -8.48 -12.36 8.32
#